data_AF-A0A971KL90-F1
#
_entry.id   AF-A0A971KL90-F1
#
_cell.length_a   1.000
_cell.length_b   1.000
_cell.length_c   1.000
_cell.angle_alpha   90.00
_cell.angle_beta   90.00
_cell.angle_gamma   90.00
#
_symmetry.space_group_name_H-M   'P 1'
#
loop_
_entity.id
_entity.type
_entity.pdbx_description
1 polymer ?
#
loop_
_entity_poly.entity_id
_entity_poly.type
_entity_poly.pdbx_seq_one_letter_code
_entity_poly.pdbx_strand_id
1 'polypeptide(L)' 'DVNDSIDNIRKTASFVSENIANGKIEILPYHSLGNYKYDKLGLSRFKNTFETPAKEEIATIEKIIEEYGVEIVSYK' A
#
# COMPACT_ATOMS: atom_id res chain seq x y z
N ASP A 1 2.70 11.03 0.99
CA ASP A 1 1.94 10.72 2.20
C ASP A 1 0.44 10.75 1.92
N VAL A 2 -0.11 9.58 1.60
CA VAL A 2 -1.55 9.34 1.39
C VAL A 2 -2.02 8.24 2.33
N ASN A 3 -1.31 7.12 2.35
CA ASN A 3 -1.58 5.95 3.18
C ASN A 3 -0.31 5.22 3.65
N ASP A 4 0.86 5.79 3.37
CA ASP A 4 2.20 5.22 3.54
C ASP A 4 2.87 5.61 4.86
N SER A 5 2.30 6.56 5.62
CA SER A 5 2.80 6.87 6.96
C SER A 5 2.80 5.65 7.90
N ILE A 6 3.85 5.56 8.73
CA ILE A 6 4.00 4.50 9.74
C ILE A 6 2.82 4.43 10.71
N ASP A 7 2.23 5.57 11.08
CA ASP A 7 1.04 5.61 11.93
C ASP A 7 -0.18 4.95 11.25
N ASN A 8 -0.39 5.22 9.96
CA ASN A 8 -1.47 4.59 9.20
C ASN A 8 -1.26 3.07 9.07
N ILE A 9 -0.03 2.63 8.81
CA ILE A 9 0.32 1.20 8.74
C ILE A 9 0.04 0.50 10.06
N ARG A 10 0.48 1.07 11.20
CA ARG A 10 0.22 0.52 12.53
C ARG A 10 -1.27 0.40 12.84
N LYS A 11 -2.04 1.45 12.55
CA LYS A 11 -3.50 1.44 12.74
C LYS A 11 -4.19 0.38 11.88
N THR A 12 -3.73 0.22 10.64
CA THR A 12 -4.25 -0.79 9.72
C THR A 12 -3.96 -2.21 10.22
N ALA A 13 -2.71 -2.47 10.64
CA ALA A 13 -2.31 -3.77 11.18
C ALA A 13 -3.06 -4.12 12.47
N SER A 14 -3.19 -3.17 13.41
CA SER A 14 -3.97 -3.32 14.65
C SER A 14 -5.43 -3.66 14.34
N PHE A 15 -6.04 -2.93 13.39
CA PHE A 15 -7.42 -3.18 13.00
C PHE A 15 -7.63 -4.59 12.48
N VAL A 16 -6.75 -5.07 11.58
CA VAL A 16 -6.85 -6.44 11.03
C VAL A 16 -6.66 -7.48 12.14
N SER A 17 -5.63 -7.30 12.97
CA SER A 17 -5.32 -8.22 14.09
C SER A 17 -6.48 -8.35 15.08
N GLU A 18 -7.12 -7.24 15.43
CA GLU A 18 -8.20 -7.21 16.44
C GLU A 18 -9.56 -7.66 15.91
N ASN A 19 -9.84 -7.42 14.62
CA ASN A 19 -11.20 -7.52 14.09
C ASN A 19 -11.40 -8.60 13.03
N ILE A 20 -10.31 -9.16 12.46
CA ILE A 20 -10.39 -10.12 11.35
C ILE A 20 -9.70 -11.41 11.76
N ALA A 21 -10.48 -12.42 12.14
CA ALA A 21 -9.97 -13.74 12.48
C ALA A 21 -9.21 -14.36 11.29
N ASN A 22 -7.93 -14.70 11.50
CA ASN A 22 -7.01 -15.16 10.46
C ASN A 22 -6.85 -14.18 9.27
N GLY A 23 -7.02 -12.88 9.55
CA GLY A 23 -6.83 -11.82 8.57
C GLY A 23 -5.40 -11.81 8.03
N LYS A 24 -5.26 -11.46 6.76
CA LYS A 24 -3.98 -11.34 6.05
C LYS A 24 -3.93 -10.01 5.32
N ILE A 25 -2.73 -9.50 5.09
CA ILE A 25 -2.52 -8.25 4.34
C ILE A 25 -1.64 -8.53 3.13
N GLU A 26 -2.08 -8.04 1.96
CA GLU A 26 -1.26 -7.95 0.77
C GLU A 26 -0.90 -6.48 0.54
N ILE A 27 0.40 -6.20 0.37
CA ILE A 27 0.87 -4.86 0.04
C ILE A 27 0.98 -4.74 -1.48
N LEU A 28 0.27 -3.74 -2.03
CA LEU A 28 0.29 -3.41 -3.45
C LEU A 28 1.03 -2.07 -3.65
N PRO A 29 2.33 -2.09 -4.03
CA PRO A 29 3.08 -0.89 -4.32
C PRO A 29 2.42 -0.08 -5.44
N TYR A 30 2.32 1.24 -5.25
CA TYR A 30 1.79 2.11 -6.29
C TYR A 30 2.60 1.99 -7.58
N HIS A 31 1.90 1.98 -8.71
CA HIS A 31 2.49 2.04 -10.04
C HIS A 31 1.83 3.13 -10.89
N SER A 32 2.62 3.85 -11.69
CA SER A 32 2.09 4.88 -12.59
C SER A 32 1.46 4.32 -13.87
N LEU A 33 1.37 2.99 -14.00
CA LEU A 33 0.71 2.33 -15.12
C LEU A 33 -0.74 2.81 -15.24
N GLY A 34 -1.10 3.28 -16.43
CA GLY A 34 -2.41 3.85 -16.71
C GLY A 34 -2.45 5.39 -16.71
N ASN A 35 -1.43 6.08 -16.19
CA ASN A 35 -1.37 7.55 -16.24
C ASN A 35 -1.44 8.09 -17.69
N TYR A 36 -0.93 7.36 -18.68
CA TYR A 36 -1.04 7.73 -20.10
C TYR A 36 -2.49 7.84 -20.60
N LYS A 37 -3.44 7.12 -19.98
CA LYS A 37 -4.86 7.15 -20.38
C LYS A 37 -5.46 8.54 -20.15
N TYR A 38 -4.99 9.25 -19.12
CA TYR A 38 -5.42 10.62 -18.87
C TYR A 38 -5.04 11.56 -20.01
N ASP A 39 -3.86 11.39 -20.64
CA ASP A 39 -3.52 12.18 -21.83
C ASP A 39 -4.43 11.85 -23.00
N LYS A 40 -4.68 10.56 -23.23
CA LYS A 40 -5.52 10.10 -24.35
C LYS A 40 -6.96 10.60 -24.26
N LEU A 41 -7.43 10.91 -23.04
CA LEU A 41 -8.75 11.44 -22.78
C LEU A 41 -8.80 12.98 -22.67
N GLY A 42 -7.67 13.68 -22.84
CA GLY A 42 -7.60 15.14 -22.62
C GLY A 42 -7.77 15.55 -21.16
N LEU A 43 -7.49 14.63 -20.22
CA LEU A 43 -7.67 14.76 -18.77
C LEU A 43 -6.34 14.92 -18.03
N SER A 44 -5.29 15.41 -18.68
CA SER A 44 -3.93 15.48 -18.12
C SER A 44 -3.85 16.24 -16.79
N ARG A 45 -4.75 17.20 -16.54
CA ARG A 45 -4.84 17.94 -15.26
C ARG A 45 -5.15 17.05 -14.03
N PHE A 46 -5.67 15.84 -14.25
CA PHE A 46 -6.01 14.88 -13.19
C PHE A 46 -4.94 13.81 -13.00
N LYS A 47 -3.83 13.87 -13.76
CA LYS A 47 -2.71 12.97 -13.52
C LYS A 47 -2.11 13.26 -12.15
N ASN A 48 -1.82 12.19 -11.43
CA ASN A 48 -0.99 12.26 -10.24
C ASN A 48 0.50 12.21 -10.63
N THR A 49 1.34 12.61 -9.68
CA THR A 49 2.81 12.56 -9.77
C THR A 49 3.39 11.66 -8.68
N PHE A 50 2.63 10.64 -8.23
CA PHE A 50 3.12 9.73 -7.21
C PHE A 50 4.20 8.81 -7.78
N GLU A 51 5.13 8.44 -6.92
CA GLU A 51 6.23 7.54 -7.26
C GLU A 51 5.96 6.15 -6.69
N THR A 52 6.51 5.14 -7.36
CA THR A 52 6.53 3.79 -6.81
C THR A 52 7.43 3.77 -5.58
N PRO A 53 6.94 3.28 -4.43
CA PRO A 53 7.74 3.22 -3.20
C PRO A 53 8.97 2.33 -3.39
N ALA A 54 10.04 2.63 -2.65
CA ALA A 54 11.26 1.85 -2.67
C ALA A 54 11.04 0.47 -2.03
N LYS A 55 11.85 -0.53 -2.41
CA LYS A 55 11.74 -1.88 -1.85
C LYS A 55 12.00 -1.90 -0.35
N GLU A 56 12.89 -1.03 0.11
CA GLU A 56 13.26 -0.88 1.52
C GLU A 56 12.09 -0.32 2.35
N GLU A 57 11.28 0.57 1.77
CA GLU A 57 10.07 1.10 2.39
C GLU A 57 9.02 -0.01 2.55
N ILE A 58 8.80 -0.79 1.48
CA ILE A 58 7.89 -1.95 1.53
C ILE A 58 8.33 -2.96 2.59
N ALA A 59 9.61 -3.33 2.62
CA ALA A 59 10.14 -4.27 3.62
C ALA A 59 10.02 -3.73 5.06
N THR A 60 10.10 -2.41 5.24
CA THR A 60 9.90 -1.77 6.56
C THR A 60 8.44 -1.89 7.00
N ILE A 61 7.51 -1.65 6.08
CA ILE A 61 6.06 -1.74 6.32
C ILE A 61 5.64 -3.19 6.61
N GLU A 62 6.15 -4.16 5.85
CA GLU A 62 5.89 -5.59 6.06
C GLU A 62 6.27 -6.02 7.48
N LYS A 63 7.47 -5.65 7.95
CA LYS A 63 7.91 -5.95 9.32
C LYS A 63 6.98 -5.38 10.38
N ILE A 64 6.53 -4.14 10.20
CA ILE A 64 5.59 -3.51 11.15
C ILE A 64 4.28 -4.28 11.20
N ILE A 65 3.77 -4.75 10.06
CA ILE A 65 2.52 -5.53 10.03
C ILE A 65 2.71 -6.88 10.72
N GLU A 66 3.83 -7.55 10.48
CA GLU A 66 4.17 -8.83 11.12
C GLU A 66 4.28 -8.72 12.64
N GLU A 67 4.74 -7.57 13.18
CA GLU A 67 4.77 -7.30 14.63
C GLU A 67 3.38 -7.35 15.30
N TYR A 68 2.29 -7.16 14.53
CA TYR A 68 0.91 -7.30 15.00
C TYR A 68 0.35 -8.73 14.85
N GLY A 69 1.19 -9.69 14.44
CA GLY A 69 0.80 -11.08 14.22
C GLY A 69 -0.05 -11.29 12.96
N VAL A 70 -0.05 -10.33 12.03
CA VAL A 70 -0.80 -10.41 10.78
C VAL A 70 0.08 -10.99 9.68
N GLU A 71 -0.40 -12.02 8.99
CA GLU A 71 0.34 -12.67 7.90
C GLU A 71 0.38 -11.77 6.65
N ILE A 72 1.58 -11.58 6.09
CA ILE A 72 1.77 -10.97 4.77
C ILE A 72 1.66 -12.03 3.67
N VAL A 73 0.91 -11.72 2.62
CA VAL A 73 0.70 -12.60 1.46
C VAL A 73 0.98 -11.89 0.14
N SER A 74 1.25 -12.67 -0.90
CA SER A 74 1.37 -12.20 -2.28
C SER A 74 0.68 -13.17 -3.23
N TYR A 75 -0.38 -12.72 -3.90
CA TYR A 75 -1.16 -13.49 -4.86
C TYR A 75 -0.77 -13.07 -6.28
N LYS A 76 0.44 -13.45 -6.69
CA LYS A 76 0.90 -13.28 -8.07
C LYS A 76 0.38 -14.38 -8.99
#